data_AF-K1U6J2-F1
#
_entry.id   AF-K1U6J2-F1
#
_cell.length_a   1.000
_cell.length_b   1.000
_cell.length_c   1.000
_cell.angle_alpha   90.00
_cell.angle_beta   90.00
_cell.angle_gamma   90.00
#
_symmetry.space_group_name_H-M   'P 1'
#
loop_
_entity.id
_entity.type
_entity.pdbx_description
1 polymer ?
#
loop_
_entity_poly.entity_id
_entity_poly.type
_entity_poly.pdbx_seq_one_letter_code
_entity_poly.pdbx_strand_id
1 'polypeptide(L)' 'GGQSAKFIFKPNEFSTYDRTVHFTPLWFPDATDYTIYTQVWDTWTPDGMLSINLNDYVSIQGSLYDDWYTNRE' A
#
# COMPACT_ATOMS: atom_id res chain seq x y z
N GLY A 1 23.80 -2.89 16.75
CA GLY A 1 22.96 -1.68 16.74
C GLY A 1 21.88 -1.90 15.70
N GLY A 2 20.61 -1.90 16.09
CA GLY A 2 19.50 -2.12 15.16
C GLY A 2 19.37 -0.94 14.22
N GLN A 3 19.50 -1.17 12.91
CA GLN A 3 19.07 -0.19 11.94
C GLN A 3 17.55 -0.09 12.02
N SER A 4 17.01 1.13 12.05
CA SER A 4 15.57 1.35 12.01
C SER A 4 15.04 0.84 10.66
N ALA A 5 14.36 -0.31 10.67
CA ALA A 5 13.73 -0.84 9.47
C ALA A 5 12.58 0.10 9.06
N LYS A 6 12.61 0.59 7.82
CA LYS A 6 11.58 1.47 7.28
C LYS A 6 10.69 0.68 6.33
N PHE A 7 9.45 0.40 6.76
CA PHE A 7 8.46 -0.32 5.97
C PHE A 7 7.67 0.65 5.09
N ILE A 8 8.22 0.99 3.92
CA ILE A 8 7.56 1.87 2.95
C ILE A 8 7.52 1.20 1.58
N PHE A 9 6.44 1.42 0.83
CA PHE A 9 6.36 1.01 -0.57
C PHE A 9 7.42 1.75 -1.40
N LYS A 10 7.72 1.18 -2.58
CA LYS A 10 8.52 1.88 -3.58
C LYS A 10 7.79 3.16 -4.04
N PRO A 11 8.52 4.22 -4.42
CA PRO A 11 7.92 5.37 -5.10
C PRO A 11 7.08 4.91 -6.28
N ASN A 12 5.89 5.49 -6.41
CA ASN A 12 4.98 5.17 -7.50
C ASN A 12 5.27 6.09 -8.69
N GLU A 13 5.66 5.50 -9.84
CA GLU A 13 5.96 6.24 -11.07
C GLU A 13 4.76 7.02 -11.63
N PHE A 14 3.54 6.61 -11.27
CA PHE A 14 2.30 7.29 -11.67
C PHE A 14 1.91 8.43 -10.72
N SER A 15 2.62 8.62 -9.60
CA SER A 15 2.38 9.75 -8.70
C SER A 15 3.11 11.00 -9.20
N THR A 16 2.40 12.12 -9.33
CA THR A 16 2.96 13.44 -9.70
C THR A 16 4.17 13.88 -8.86
N TYR A 17 4.27 13.42 -7.61
CA TYR A 17 5.34 13.78 -6.68
C TYR A 17 6.09 12.57 -6.10
N ASP A 18 6.23 11.47 -6.86
CA ASP A 18 6.97 10.26 -6.45
C ASP A 18 6.58 9.71 -5.06
N ARG A 19 5.33 9.91 -4.65
CA ARG A 19 4.84 9.47 -3.35
C ARG A 19 4.73 7.94 -3.34
N THR A 20 4.98 7.37 -2.17
CA THR A 20 4.83 5.93 -1.91
C THR A 20 3.35 5.59 -1.70
N VAL A 21 2.53 5.81 -2.72
CA VAL A 21 1.07 5.58 -2.72
C VAL A 21 0.69 4.52 -3.75
N HIS A 22 -0.42 3.82 -3.52
CA HIS A 22 -1.00 2.88 -4.47
C HIS A 22 -2.34 3.41 -4.99
N PHE A 23 -2.66 3.15 -6.26
CA PHE A 23 -3.94 3.52 -6.86
C PHE A 23 -4.71 2.27 -7.29
N THR A 24 -6.00 2.22 -6.98
CA THR A 24 -6.92 1.24 -7.57
C THR A 24 -7.59 1.85 -8.81
N PRO A 25 -7.89 1.04 -9.85
CA PRO A 25 -8.67 1.51 -10.97
C PRO A 25 -10.11 1.81 -10.53
N LEU A 26 -10.79 2.75 -11.20
CA LEU A 26 -12.17 3.16 -10.86
C LEU A 26 -13.21 2.04 -10.98
N TRP A 27 -12.92 1.01 -11.76
CA TRP A 27 -13.78 -0.16 -11.92
C TRP A 27 -13.48 -1.27 -10.91
N PHE A 28 -12.54 -1.06 -9.98
CA PHE A 28 -12.29 -2.02 -8.90
C PHE A 28 -13.56 -2.15 -8.04
N PRO A 29 -14.02 -3.38 -7.76
CA PRO A 29 -15.29 -3.57 -7.06
C PRO A 29 -15.23 -3.09 -5.62
N ASP A 30 -16.28 -2.40 -5.19
CA ASP A 30 -16.48 -2.01 -3.80
C ASP A 30 -16.59 -3.21 -2.88
N ALA A 31 -16.24 -3.00 -1.61
CA ALA A 31 -16.33 -3.99 -0.54
C ALA A 31 -15.63 -5.33 -0.85
N THR A 32 -14.64 -5.30 -1.74
CA THR A 32 -13.83 -6.47 -2.12
C THR A 32 -12.46 -6.40 -1.48
N ASP A 33 -11.93 -7.55 -1.08
CA ASP A 33 -10.63 -7.68 -0.44
C ASP A 33 -9.50 -7.26 -1.40
N TYR A 34 -9.01 -6.04 -1.23
CA TYR A 34 -7.82 -5.57 -1.94
C TYR A 34 -6.58 -6.04 -1.18
N THR A 35 -5.99 -7.14 -1.66
CA THR A 35 -4.82 -7.78 -1.03
C THR A 35 -3.52 -7.23 -1.62
N ILE A 36 -2.66 -6.72 -0.76
CA ILE A 36 -1.32 -6.26 -1.16
C ILE A 36 -0.24 -7.23 -0.67
N TYR A 37 0.72 -7.52 -1.55
CA TYR A 37 1.91 -8.28 -1.16
C TYR A 37 2.92 -7.34 -0.49
N THR A 38 3.17 -7.56 0.79
CA THR A 38 4.18 -6.79 1.54
C THR A 38 5.32 -7.70 1.97
N GLN A 39 6.55 -7.28 1.69
CA GLN A 39 7.74 -7.97 2.16
C GLN A 39 8.44 -7.12 3.22
N VAL A 40 8.72 -7.75 4.36
CA VAL A 40 9.33 -7.12 5.54
C VAL A 40 10.73 -7.70 5.73
N TRP A 41 11.74 -6.83 5.82
CA TRP A 41 13.13 -7.18 6.12
C TRP A 41 13.52 -6.53 7.44
N ASP A 42 14.14 -7.29 8.34
CA ASP A 42 14.55 -6.80 9.67
C ASP A 42 16.07 -6.59 9.74
N THR A 43 16.83 -7.69 9.82
CA THR A 43 18.28 -7.61 10.03
C THR A 43 19.06 -8.71 9.32
N TRP A 44 20.33 -8.42 9.05
CA TRP A 44 21.29 -9.41 8.56
C TRP A 44 21.94 -10.17 9.71
N THR A 45 21.83 -11.49 9.67
CA THR A 45 22.52 -12.43 10.56
C THR A 45 23.62 -13.16 9.78
N PRO A 46 24.59 -13.82 10.46
CA PRO A 46 25.59 -14.65 9.77
C PRO A 46 24.98 -15.75 8.88
N ASP A 47 23.78 -16.22 9.21
CA ASP A 47 23.05 -17.24 8.46
C ASP A 47 22.13 -16.65 7.36
N GLY A 48 22.09 -15.32 7.22
CA GLY A 48 21.35 -14.61 6.17
C GLY A 48 20.42 -13.50 6.67
N MET A 49 19.67 -12.92 5.74
CA MET A 49 18.68 -11.86 6.02
C MET A 49 17.38 -12.43 6.58
N LEU A 50 16.97 -11.94 7.76
CA LEU A 50 15.64 -12.22 8.30
C LEU A 50 14.59 -11.46 7.49
N SER A 51 13.67 -12.22 6.86
CA SER A 51 12.60 -11.68 6.03
C SER A 51 11.30 -12.47 6.18
N ILE A 52 10.16 -11.78 6.10
CA ILE A 52 8.83 -12.39 6.07
C ILE A 52 7.99 -11.77 4.95
N ASN A 53 7.09 -12.57 4.39
CA ASN A 53 6.07 -12.09 3.46
C ASN A 53 4.73 -12.00 4.21
N LEU A 54 4.06 -10.86 4.09
CA LEU A 54 2.75 -10.59 4.66
C LEU A 54 1.74 -10.46 3.53
N ASN A 55 0.61 -11.12 3.69
CA ASN A 55 -0.58 -10.93 2.86
C ASN A 55 -1.71 -10.55 3.80
N ASP A 56 -2.18 -9.32 3.67
CA ASP A 56 -3.35 -8.80 4.37
C ASP A 56 -4.18 -7.99 3.36
N TYR A 57 -5.44 -7.73 3.69
CA TYR A 57 -6.37 -7.05 2.81
C TYR A 57 -6.93 -5.78 3.43
N VAL A 58 -7.32 -4.85 2.56
CA VAL A 58 -8.14 -3.70 2.93
C VAL A 58 -9.42 -3.73 2.12
N SER A 59 -10.53 -3.33 2.73
CA SER A 59 -11.79 -3.13 2.03
C SER A 59 -11.90 -1.67 1.60
N ILE A 60 -12.17 -1.44 0.32
CA ILE A 60 -12.33 -0.12 -0.28
C ILE A 60 -13.80 0.05 -0.64
N GLN A 61 -14.37 1.21 -0.32
CA GLN A 61 -15.76 1.53 -0.63
C GLN A 61 -15.83 2.92 -1.25
N GLY A 62 -16.36 2.98 -2.47
CA GLY A 62 -16.46 4.21 -3.25
C GLY A 62 -15.11 4.68 -3.78
N SER A 63 -15.14 5.85 -4.41
CA SER A 63 -14.01 6.49 -5.05
C SER A 63 -13.97 7.98 -4.74
N LEU A 64 -12.85 8.63 -5.07
CA LEU A 64 -12.71 10.08 -4.98
C LEU A 64 -13.85 10.84 -5.69
N TYR A 65 -14.41 10.27 -6.76
CA TYR A 65 -15.49 10.90 -7.53
C TYR A 65 -16.83 10.87 -6.81
N ASP A 66 -17.07 9.88 -5.95
CA ASP A 66 -18.27 9.79 -5.12
C ASP A 66 -18.22 10.85 -4.02
N ASP A 67 -17.05 11.05 -3.40
CA ASP A 67 -16.83 12.05 -2.35
C ASP A 67 -16.90 13.50 -2.89
N TRP A 68 -16.48 13.71 -4.14
CA TRP A 68 -16.44 15.03 -4.76
C TRP A 68 -17.83 15.64 -4.98
N TYR A 69 -18.87 14.82 -5.16
CA TYR A 69 -20.21 15.32 -5.51
C TYR A 69 -21.02 15.87 -4.31
N THR A 70 -20.44 15.99 -3.11
CA THR A 70 -21.15 16.32 -1.87
C THR A 70 -21.62 17.80 -1.73
N ASN A 71 -21.50 18.65 -2.76
CA ASN A 71 -21.90 20.08 -2.70
C ASN A 71 -23.08 20.46 -3.63
N ARG A 72 -24.14 19.65 -3.66
CA ARG A 72 -25.43 20.07 -4.23
C ARG A 72 -26.54 19.89 -3.21
N GLU A 73 -26.60 20.84 -2.28
CA GLU A 73 -27.82 21.24 -1.56
C GLU A 73 -28.14 22.70 -1.91
#